data_AF-A0A834WKM9-F1
#
_entry.id   AF-A0A834WKM9-F1
#
_cell.length_a   1.000
_cell.length_b   1.000
_cell.length_c   1.000
_cell.angle_alpha   90.00
_cell.angle_beta   90.00
_cell.angle_gamma   90.00
#
_symmetry.space_group_name_H-M   'P 1'
#
loop_
_entity.id
_entity.type
_entity.pdbx_description
1 polymer ?
#
loop_
_entity_poly.entity_id
_entity_poly.type
_entity_poly.pdbx_seq_one_letter_code
_entity_poly.pdbx_strand_id
1 'polypeptide(L)'
;MDDIVSNEFEQKRGHVASILECYMKQHGVSRDEAIDELRKVIDDAWKDINEECLNPTKVAMPFLIRVVNLARCMDVLYKHESSYTHSGGIMKKYIEALLVDPIPI
;
A
#
# COMPACT_ATOMS: atom_id res chain seq x y z
N MET A 1 -3.85 -1.95 -1.46
CA MET A 1 -3.50 -1.60 -0.07
C MET A 1 -4.45 -0.56 0.47
N ASP A 2 -4.47 0.64 -0.10
CA ASP A 2 -5.39 1.74 0.27
C ASP A 2 -6.85 1.28 0.38
N ASP A 3 -7.44 0.82 -0.73
CA ASP A 3 -8.84 0.33 -0.77
C ASP A 3 -9.17 -0.77 0.25
N ILE A 4 -8.21 -1.54 0.75
CA ILE A 4 -8.46 -2.55 1.79
C ILE A 4 -8.60 -1.87 3.15
N VAL A 5 -7.72 -0.90 3.42
CA VAL A 5 -7.56 -0.24 4.72
C VAL A 5 -8.54 0.92 4.90
N SER A 6 -8.84 1.66 3.84
CA SER A 6 -9.80 2.77 3.86
C SER A 6 -11.26 2.31 3.76
N ASN A 7 -11.51 1.07 3.32
CA ASN A 7 -12.83 0.56 2.94
C ASN A 7 -13.95 0.87 3.94
N GLU A 8 -13.76 0.51 5.21
CA GLU A 8 -14.81 0.67 6.22
C GLU A 8 -15.19 2.13 6.43
N PHE A 9 -14.19 3.01 6.43
CA PHE A 9 -14.41 4.44 6.58
C PHE A 9 -15.12 5.00 5.33
N GLU A 10 -14.72 4.55 4.15
CA GLU A 10 -15.30 4.96 2.88
C GLU A 10 -16.76 4.53 2.74
N GLN A 11 -17.08 3.28 3.09
CA GLN A 11 -18.45 2.78 3.04
C GLN A 11 -19.38 3.51 4.04
N LYS A 12 -18.87 3.87 5.24
CA LYS A 12 -19.64 4.66 6.23
C LYS A 12 -20.06 6.03 5.73
N ARG A 13 -19.29 6.65 4.83
CA ARG A 13 -19.61 7.96 4.25
C ARG A 13 -20.32 7.90 2.91
N GLY A 14 -20.77 6.71 2.48
CA GLY A 14 -21.43 6.51 1.19
C GLY A 14 -20.51 6.77 -0.01
N HIS A 15 -19.23 6.41 0.11
CA HIS A 15 -18.27 6.56 -0.99
C HIS A 15 -18.63 5.65 -2.18
N VAL A 16 -18.08 5.97 -3.36
CA VAL A 16 -18.21 5.12 -4.54
C VAL A 16 -17.56 3.75 -4.29
N ALA A 17 -17.99 2.74 -5.05
CA ALA A 17 -17.43 1.38 -4.97
C ALA A 17 -15.91 1.39 -5.18
N SER A 18 -15.17 0.81 -4.24
CA SER A 18 -13.74 0.54 -4.37
C SER A 18 -13.50 -0.81 -5.08
N ILE A 19 -12.24 -1.19 -5.27
CA ILE A 19 -11.92 -2.52 -5.82
C ILE A 19 -12.52 -3.66 -4.98
N LEU A 20 -12.71 -3.44 -3.67
CA LEU A 20 -13.26 -4.45 -2.78
C LEU A 20 -14.74 -4.72 -3.08
N GLU A 21 -15.56 -3.67 -3.21
CA GLU A 21 -16.96 -3.81 -3.62
C GLU A 21 -17.07 -4.38 -5.04
N CYS A 22 -16.21 -3.93 -5.95
CA CYS A 22 -16.18 -4.43 -7.32
C CYS A 22 -15.90 -5.95 -7.34
N TYR A 23 -14.89 -6.42 -6.59
CA TYR A 23 -14.51 -7.82 -6.53
C TYR A 23 -15.60 -8.68 -5.90
N MET A 24 -16.15 -8.26 -4.75
CA MET A 24 -17.25 -8.95 -4.08
C MET A 24 -18.46 -9.10 -4.99
N LYS A 25 -18.84 -8.03 -5.71
CA LYS A 25 -19.98 -8.05 -6.63
C LYS A 25 -19.73 -8.94 -7.85
N GLN A 26 -18.51 -8.91 -8.40
CA GLN A 26 -18.16 -9.67 -9.60
C GLN A 26 -18.08 -11.18 -9.31
N HIS A 27 -17.55 -11.57 -8.16
CA HIS A 27 -17.28 -12.96 -7.82
C HIS A 27 -18.30 -13.58 -6.84
N GLY A 28 -19.20 -12.78 -6.28
CA GLY A 28 -20.22 -13.25 -5.32
C GLY A 28 -19.62 -13.73 -4.00
N VAL A 29 -18.45 -13.21 -3.62
CA VAL A 29 -17.68 -13.64 -2.44
C VAL A 29 -17.90 -12.71 -1.24
N SER A 30 -17.56 -13.20 -0.06
CA SER A 30 -17.54 -12.40 1.16
C SER A 30 -16.45 -11.33 1.13
N ARG A 31 -16.53 -10.37 2.05
CA ARG A 31 -15.52 -9.31 2.20
C ARG A 31 -14.15 -9.87 2.56
N ASP A 32 -14.09 -10.83 3.47
CA ASP A 32 -12.83 -11.42 3.92
C ASP A 32 -12.14 -12.20 2.80
N GLU A 33 -12.91 -12.98 2.02
CA GLU A 33 -12.40 -13.66 0.82
C GLU A 33 -11.88 -12.66 -0.21
N ALA A 34 -12.58 -11.55 -0.44
CA ALA A 34 -12.11 -10.50 -1.34
C ALA A 34 -10.81 -9.84 -0.84
N ILE A 35 -10.68 -9.58 0.46
CA ILE A 35 -9.45 -9.04 1.06
C ILE A 35 -8.29 -10.00 0.87
N ASP A 36 -8.50 -11.29 1.11
CA ASP A 36 -7.46 -12.32 0.97
C ASP A 36 -6.99 -12.46 -0.49
N GLU A 37 -7.91 -12.39 -1.46
CA GLU A 37 -7.54 -12.38 -2.87
C GLU A 37 -6.79 -11.11 -3.28
N LEU A 38 -7.24 -9.93 -2.82
CA LEU A 38 -6.53 -8.68 -3.10
C LEU A 38 -5.13 -8.63 -2.47
N ARG A 39 -4.92 -9.29 -1.32
CA ARG A 39 -3.59 -9.45 -0.72
C ARG A 39 -2.67 -10.30 -1.60
N LYS A 40 -3.17 -11.38 -2.19
CA LYS A 40 -2.38 -12.17 -3.17
C LYS A 40 -1.98 -11.33 -4.38
N VAL A 41 -2.90 -10.50 -4.89
CA VAL A 41 -2.59 -9.56 -5.99
C VAL A 41 -1.48 -8.58 -5.60
N ILE A 42 -1.48 -8.08 -4.36
CA ILE A 42 -0.39 -7.22 -3.85
C ILE A 42 0.92 -7.99 -3.76
N ASP A 43 0.91 -9.22 -3.25
CA ASP A 43 2.10 -10.07 -3.14
C ASP A 43 2.69 -10.41 -4.51
N ASP A 44 1.84 -10.71 -5.50
CA ASP A 44 2.26 -10.96 -6.87
C ASP A 44 2.83 -9.71 -7.53
N ALA A 45 2.22 -8.53 -7.34
CA ALA A 45 2.77 -7.27 -7.80
C ALA A 45 4.16 -6.96 -7.19
N TRP A 46 4.40 -7.35 -5.94
CA TRP A 46 5.73 -7.26 -5.33
C TRP A 46 6.75 -8.21 -5.98
N LYS A 47 6.35 -9.42 -6.36
CA LYS A 47 7.22 -10.36 -7.10
C LYS A 47 7.58 -9.80 -8.46
N ASP A 48 6.63 -9.21 -9.18
CA ASP A 48 6.88 -8.57 -10.48
C ASP A 48 7.90 -7.42 -10.35
N ILE A 49 7.74 -6.55 -9.33
CA ILE A 49 8.71 -5.47 -9.05
C ILE A 49 10.11 -6.04 -8.81
N ASN A 50 10.22 -7.12 -8.04
CA ASN A 50 11.49 -7.75 -7.74
C ASN A 50 12.13 -8.38 -8.99
N GLU A 51 11.34 -9.07 -9.81
CA GLU A 51 11.80 -9.68 -11.06
C GLU A 51 12.36 -8.63 -12.03
N GLU A 52 11.65 -7.51 -12.23
CA GLU A 52 12.10 -6.43 -13.11
C GLU A 52 13.35 -5.68 -12.60
N CYS A 53 13.74 -5.88 -11.33
CA CYS A 53 14.98 -5.37 -10.76
C CYS A 53 16.17 -6.34 -10.88
N LEU A 54 15.99 -7.55 -11.41
CA LEU A 54 17.07 -8.50 -11.65
C LEU A 54 17.87 -8.14 -12.91
N ASN A 55 19.17 -8.45 -12.89
CA ASN A 55 20.04 -8.21 -14.04
C ASN A 55 19.83 -9.25 -15.15
N PRO A 56 19.86 -8.83 -16.43
CA PRO A 56 20.00 -7.46 -16.92
C PRO A 56 18.68 -6.67 -16.83
N THR A 57 18.73 -5.42 -16.40
CA THR A 57 17.55 -4.57 -16.32
C THR A 57 17.24 -3.87 -17.65
N LYS A 58 15.95 -3.66 -17.97
CA LYS A 58 15.51 -2.96 -19.19
C LYS A 58 15.87 -1.46 -19.18
N VAL A 59 15.89 -0.87 -17.99
CA VAL A 59 16.30 0.52 -17.74
C VAL A 59 17.27 0.57 -16.56
N ALA A 60 18.05 1.63 -16.44
CA ALA A 60 19.06 1.73 -15.39
C ALA A 60 18.42 1.74 -13.98
N MET A 61 19.05 1.05 -13.03
CA MET A 61 18.59 0.94 -11.63
C MET A 61 18.24 2.28 -10.94
N PRO A 62 18.94 3.41 -11.19
CA PRO A 62 18.55 4.70 -10.63
C PRO A 62 17.14 5.17 -11.01
N PHE A 63 16.58 4.70 -12.13
CA PHE A 63 15.18 4.95 -12.50
C PHE A 63 14.24 3.96 -11.82
N LEU A 64 14.57 2.66 -11.83
CA LEU A 64 13.74 1.62 -11.20
C LEU A 64 13.55 1.88 -9.71
N ILE A 65 14.61 2.28 -9.00
CA ILE A 65 14.55 2.50 -7.54
C ILE A 65 13.54 3.58 -7.16
N ARG A 66 13.20 4.52 -8.06
CA ARG A 66 12.15 5.53 -7.81
C ARG A 66 10.78 4.88 -7.71
N VAL A 67 10.48 3.93 -8.60
CA VAL A 67 9.23 3.16 -8.61
C VAL A 67 9.19 2.22 -7.41
N VAL A 68 10.29 1.51 -7.13
CA VAL A 68 10.38 0.64 -5.94
C VAL A 68 10.16 1.42 -4.65
N ASN A 69 10.76 2.60 -4.51
CA ASN A 69 10.59 3.43 -3.32
C ASN A 69 9.18 4.02 -3.22
N LEU A 70 8.48 4.27 -4.33
CA LEU A 70 7.07 4.62 -4.32
C LEU A 70 6.23 3.45 -3.79
N ALA A 71 6.45 2.23 -4.27
CA ALA A 71 5.75 1.04 -3.76
C ALA A 71 6.01 0.82 -2.26
N ARG A 72 7.26 0.96 -1.79
CA ARG A 72 7.62 0.93 -0.36
C ARG A 72 6.90 2.02 0.44
N CYS A 73 6.82 3.23 -0.10
CA CYS A 73 6.12 4.33 0.55
C CYS A 73 4.63 3.99 0.74
N MET A 74 3.97 3.44 -0.29
CA MET A 74 2.58 3.01 -0.21
C MET A 74 2.38 1.88 0.82
N ASP A 75 3.29 0.90 0.86
CA ASP A 75 3.25 -0.16 1.88
C ASP A 75 3.33 0.41 3.30
N VAL A 76 4.21 1.38 3.54
CA VAL A 76 4.33 2.05 4.84
C VAL A 76 3.08 2.87 5.17
N LEU A 77 2.58 3.67 4.23
CA LEU A 77 1.45 4.58 4.45
C LEU A 77 0.12 3.86 4.71
N TYR A 78 -0.04 2.64 4.19
CA TYR A 78 -1.28 1.88 4.22
C TYR A 78 -1.14 0.51 4.89
N LYS A 79 -0.14 0.33 5.76
CA LYS A 79 0.12 -0.96 6.40
C LYS A 79 -0.97 -1.38 7.39
N HIS A 80 -1.50 -0.41 8.11
CA HIS A 80 -2.42 -0.64 9.24
C HIS A 80 -3.63 0.28 9.20
N GLU A 81 -3.44 1.53 8.80
CA GLU A 81 -4.46 2.56 8.68
C GLU A 81 -4.14 3.43 7.48
N SER A 82 -5.07 4.29 7.06
CA SER A 82 -4.80 5.31 6.04
C SER A 82 -3.95 6.43 6.66
N SER A 83 -2.65 6.17 6.89
CA SER A 83 -1.76 7.08 7.62
C SER A 83 -1.40 8.35 6.84
N TYR A 84 -1.65 8.38 5.53
CA TYR A 84 -1.56 9.61 4.74
C TYR A 84 -2.60 10.65 5.20
N THR A 85 -3.86 10.23 5.27
CA THR A 85 -4.99 11.08 5.73
C THR A 85 -4.99 11.26 7.25
N HIS A 86 -4.68 10.20 8.00
CA HIS A 86 -4.69 10.18 9.47
C HIS A 86 -3.27 10.11 10.02
N SER A 87 -2.47 11.14 9.76
CA SER A 87 -1.03 11.15 10.05
C SER A 87 -0.65 11.26 11.53
N GLY A 88 -1.61 11.54 12.42
CA GLY A 88 -1.37 11.68 13.86
C GLY A 88 -0.94 10.39 14.57
N GLY A 89 -1.12 9.23 13.93
CA GLY A 89 -0.75 7.92 14.44
C GLY A 89 0.73 7.57 14.19
N ILE A 90 0.97 6.42 13.55
CA ILE A 90 2.33 5.90 13.34
C ILE A 90 3.19 6.80 12.45
N MET A 91 2.58 7.49 11.48
CA MET A 91 3.30 8.35 10.55
C MET A 91 3.97 9.53 11.24
N LYS A 92 3.31 10.13 12.24
CA LYS A 92 3.93 11.18 13.08
C LYS A 92 5.22 10.68 13.72
N LYS A 93 5.22 9.46 14.29
CA LYS A 93 6.42 8.86 14.89
C LYS A 93 7.54 8.65 13.86
N TYR A 94 7.19 8.24 12.65
CA TYR A 94 8.18 8.10 11.56
C TYR A 94 8.76 9.44 11.13
N ILE A 95 7.94 10.50 11.05
CA ILE A 95 8.42 11.85 10.75
C ILE A 95 9.34 12.35 11.86
N GLU A 96 8.94 12.19 13.12
CA GLU A 96 9.76 12.58 14.27
C GLU A 96 11.13 11.89 14.23
N ALA A 97 11.15 10.56 14.09
CA ALA A 97 12.38 9.77 14.07
C ALA A 97 13.31 10.05 12.87
N LEU A 98 12.77 10.47 11.71
CA LEU A 98 13.55 10.67 10.49
C LEU A 98 13.96 12.14 10.27
N LEU A 99 13.16 13.09 10.73
CA LEU A 99 13.27 14.51 10.35
C LEU A 99 13.34 15.47 11.54
N VAL A 100 13.06 15.02 12.77
CA VAL A 100 13.05 15.88 13.97
C VAL A 100 14.12 15.44 14.95
N ASP A 101 14.12 14.17 15.34
CA ASP A 101 14.97 13.64 16.38
C ASP A 101 16.31 13.17 15.79
N PRO A 102 17.45 13.76 16.21
CA PRO A 102 18.75 13.30 15.76
C PRO A 102 19.11 11.96 16.38
N ILE A 103 19.87 11.14 15.65
CA ILE A 103 20.47 9.93 16.20
C ILE A 103 21.57 10.37 17.19
N PRO A 104 21.52 9.94 18.48
CA PRO A 104 22.56 10.25 19.45
C PRO A 104 23.92 9.74 18.96
N ILE A 105 24.96 10.57 19.16
CA ILE A 105 26.35 10.26 18.83
C ILE A 105 27.03 9.62 20.04
#